data_AF-F0IMK9-F1
#
_entry.id   AF-F0IMK9-F1
#
_cell.length_a   1.000
_cell.length_b   1.000
_cell.length_c   1.000
_cell.angle_alpha   90.00
_cell.angle_beta   90.00
_cell.angle_gamma   90.00
#
_symmetry.space_group_name_H-M   'P 1'
#
loop_
_entity.id
_entity.type
_entity.pdbx_description
1 polymer ?
#
loop_
_entity_poly.entity_id
_entity_poly.type
_entity_poly.pdbx_seq_one_letter_code
_entity_poly.pdbx_strand_id
1 'polypeptide(L)'
;MSIERTNQSDLKHSMTKIENEHSSFNPNQRLEVNRESELKGEESALHEKTPLNQHDKQELKTETGWSESIVDNIRWKEEAAVYKGLNVIEKDVNGRACFQRIDIDYKITDEFGKTNKERMLEGKAPLMDGKPVELHHIGQKQDSPLAELTHDEHKGNYRLLHEVPPQTSQIDRSAFAKEKANYWKMRGEEI
;
A
#
# COMPACT_ATOMS: atom_id res chain seq x y z
N MET A 1 49.16 -7.31 -59.10
CA MET A 1 48.00 -7.99 -58.49
C MET A 1 47.58 -7.11 -57.32
N SER A 2 46.57 -6.29 -57.54
CA SER A 2 46.09 -5.27 -56.60
C SER A 2 44.71 -5.69 -56.12
N ILE A 3 44.42 -5.57 -54.82
CA ILE A 3 43.09 -5.10 -54.39
C ILE A 3 43.26 -4.25 -53.12
N GLU A 4 42.82 -3.00 -53.25
CA GLU A 4 42.71 -1.95 -52.25
C GLU A 4 41.44 -2.07 -51.40
N ARG A 5 41.38 -1.23 -50.37
CA ARG A 5 40.38 -1.16 -49.30
C ARG A 5 39.08 -0.44 -49.70
N THR A 6 38.08 -0.63 -48.83
CA THR A 6 37.00 0.30 -48.40
C THR A 6 35.93 0.69 -49.41
N ASN A 7 34.63 0.50 -49.09
CA ASN A 7 33.75 1.44 -48.37
C ASN A 7 32.23 1.24 -48.65
N GLN A 8 31.42 1.54 -47.62
CA GLN A 8 30.14 2.29 -47.61
C GLN A 8 28.83 1.79 -48.27
N SER A 9 27.77 1.82 -47.42
CA SER A 9 26.42 2.38 -47.60
C SER A 9 25.45 1.89 -48.69
N ASP A 10 24.28 1.48 -48.17
CA ASP A 10 22.91 1.88 -48.55
C ASP A 10 22.29 1.55 -49.93
N LEU A 11 20.96 1.38 -49.87
CA LEU A 11 19.91 1.43 -50.91
C LEU A 11 19.34 0.11 -51.50
N LYS A 12 18.06 -0.12 -51.10
CA LYS A 12 16.84 -0.35 -51.93
C LYS A 12 16.42 -1.78 -52.34
N HIS A 13 15.32 -2.21 -51.70
CA HIS A 13 13.98 -2.46 -52.28
C HIS A 13 13.78 -3.45 -53.45
N SER A 14 13.08 -4.56 -53.16
CA SER A 14 12.09 -5.24 -54.03
C SER A 14 11.34 -6.27 -53.19
N MET A 15 10.08 -6.05 -52.79
CA MET A 15 8.84 -6.37 -53.52
C MET A 15 8.77 -7.79 -54.07
N THR A 16 7.96 -8.63 -53.42
CA THR A 16 7.14 -9.64 -54.09
C THR A 16 5.72 -9.61 -53.52
N LYS A 17 4.78 -9.52 -54.47
CA LYS A 17 3.33 -9.39 -54.34
C LYS A 17 2.71 -10.63 -53.70
N ILE A 18 1.67 -10.42 -52.87
CA ILE A 18 0.53 -11.35 -52.80
C ILE A 18 -0.74 -10.50 -52.81
N GLU A 19 -1.67 -10.93 -53.66
CA GLU A 19 -2.81 -10.21 -54.17
C GLU A 19 -4.00 -10.18 -53.19
N ASN A 20 -4.84 -9.20 -53.46
CA ASN A 20 -6.02 -8.76 -52.74
C ASN A 20 -7.25 -9.61 -53.10
N GLU A 21 -7.91 -10.22 -52.13
CA GLU A 21 -9.32 -10.59 -52.26
C GLU A 21 -10.13 -10.17 -51.02
N HIS A 22 -11.22 -9.47 -51.31
CA HIS A 22 -12.18 -8.88 -50.38
C HIS A 22 -12.92 -9.96 -49.57
N SER A 23 -13.04 -9.77 -48.26
CA SER A 23 -14.19 -10.32 -47.53
C SER A 23 -14.65 -9.38 -46.41
N SER A 24 -15.93 -9.07 -46.50
CA SER A 24 -16.69 -8.12 -45.69
C SER A 24 -16.79 -8.56 -44.23
N PHE A 25 -16.53 -7.64 -43.30
CA PHE A 25 -16.74 -7.84 -41.87
C PHE A 25 -18.26 -7.83 -41.59
N ASN A 26 -18.81 -8.96 -41.16
CA ASN A 26 -20.23 -9.09 -40.81
C ASN A 26 -20.37 -9.07 -39.26
N PRO A 27 -20.91 -8.01 -38.65
CA PRO A 27 -20.86 -7.82 -37.19
C PRO A 27 -21.93 -8.60 -36.40
N ASN A 28 -22.64 -9.56 -37.00
CA ASN A 28 -23.73 -10.31 -36.33
C ASN A 28 -23.58 -11.83 -36.45
N GLN A 29 -22.51 -12.40 -35.88
CA GLN A 29 -22.46 -13.84 -35.61
C GLN A 29 -22.36 -14.10 -34.10
N ARG A 30 -23.54 -14.29 -33.51
CA ARG A 30 -23.78 -14.84 -32.18
C ARG A 30 -23.45 -16.34 -32.20
N LEU A 31 -22.56 -16.78 -31.31
CA LEU A 31 -22.41 -18.19 -30.93
C LEU A 31 -22.36 -18.26 -29.40
N GLU A 32 -23.37 -18.93 -28.86
CA GLU A 32 -23.59 -19.13 -27.43
C GLU A 32 -22.71 -20.26 -26.87
N VAL A 33 -22.03 -19.92 -25.77
CA VAL A 33 -21.79 -20.69 -24.53
C VAL A 33 -21.20 -22.11 -24.64
N ASN A 34 -20.01 -22.28 -24.04
CA ASN A 34 -19.77 -23.41 -23.16
C ASN A 34 -19.11 -22.93 -21.86
N ARG A 35 -19.77 -23.34 -20.76
CA ARG A 35 -19.45 -23.09 -19.35
C ARG A 35 -18.12 -23.75 -19.00
N GLU A 36 -17.22 -22.98 -18.39
CA GLU A 36 -16.26 -23.43 -17.36
C GLU A 36 -15.31 -22.27 -17.03
N SER A 37 -15.79 -21.34 -16.20
CA SER A 37 -14.98 -20.55 -15.26
C SER A 37 -15.92 -19.66 -14.44
N GLU A 38 -16.92 -20.31 -13.83
CA GLU A 38 -17.54 -19.78 -12.62
C GLU A 38 -16.45 -19.85 -11.53
N LEU A 39 -15.79 -18.72 -11.28
CA LEU A 39 -15.06 -18.31 -10.06
C LEU A 39 -14.11 -17.14 -10.41
N LYS A 40 -14.67 -16.02 -10.89
CA LYS A 40 -14.02 -14.69 -10.87
C LYS A 40 -15.10 -13.63 -11.10
N GLY A 41 -16.04 -13.59 -10.17
CA GLY A 41 -17.24 -12.77 -10.26
C GLY A 41 -17.62 -12.12 -8.94
N GLU A 42 -16.65 -11.71 -8.11
CA GLU A 42 -16.90 -10.90 -6.92
C GLU A 42 -15.71 -9.95 -6.65
N GLU A 43 -15.45 -8.99 -7.54
CA GLU A 43 -14.56 -7.85 -7.21
C GLU A 43 -15.11 -6.54 -7.80
N SER A 44 -16.41 -6.31 -7.64
CA SER A 44 -16.97 -4.96 -7.82
C SER A 44 -18.16 -4.66 -6.91
N ALA A 45 -18.17 -5.20 -5.69
CA ALA A 45 -18.93 -4.53 -4.64
C ALA A 45 -18.19 -3.22 -4.37
N LEU A 46 -18.83 -2.08 -4.67
CA LEU A 46 -18.48 -0.85 -3.97
C LEU A 46 -18.50 -1.20 -2.49
N HIS A 47 -17.33 -1.34 -1.86
CA HIS A 47 -17.26 -1.35 -0.40
C HIS A 47 -17.75 0.02 0.04
N GLU A 48 -19.05 0.11 0.30
CA GLU A 48 -19.70 1.27 0.88
C GLU A 48 -19.12 1.40 2.29
N LYS A 49 -18.29 2.41 2.48
CA LYS A 49 -17.68 2.68 3.79
C LYS A 49 -18.77 3.15 4.71
N THR A 50 -18.93 2.48 5.84
CA THR A 50 -19.93 2.87 6.83
C THR A 50 -19.30 3.86 7.81
N PRO A 51 -19.70 5.15 7.81
CA PRO A 51 -19.12 6.13 8.73
C PRO A 51 -19.34 5.71 10.19
N LEU A 52 -18.32 5.90 11.02
CA LEU A 52 -18.41 5.62 12.46
C LEU A 52 -19.20 6.74 13.16
N ASN A 53 -20.37 6.43 13.71
CA ASN A 53 -21.11 7.38 14.55
C ASN A 53 -20.60 7.35 16.01
N GLN A 54 -21.12 8.24 16.86
CA GLN A 54 -20.68 8.32 18.26
C GLN A 54 -20.98 7.05 19.07
N HIS A 55 -22.08 6.37 18.78
CA HIS A 55 -22.43 5.11 19.43
C HIS A 55 -21.46 3.99 19.00
N ASP A 56 -21.20 3.85 17.70
CA ASP A 56 -20.24 2.89 17.17
C ASP A 56 -18.83 3.11 17.75
N LYS A 57 -18.43 4.38 17.95
CA LYS A 57 -17.17 4.73 18.62
C LYS A 57 -17.13 4.27 20.07
N GLN A 58 -18.21 4.46 20.83
CA GLN A 58 -18.29 4.00 22.22
C GLN A 58 -18.25 2.47 22.32
N GLU A 59 -18.93 1.77 21.41
CA GLU A 59 -18.87 0.32 21.32
C GLU A 59 -17.45 -0.16 20.97
N LEU A 60 -16.82 0.45 19.96
CA LEU A 60 -15.45 0.11 19.56
C LEU A 60 -14.48 0.30 20.72
N LYS A 61 -14.56 1.43 21.43
CA LYS A 61 -13.76 1.69 22.63
C LYS A 61 -13.95 0.63 23.71
N THR A 62 -15.20 0.22 23.95
CA THR A 62 -15.53 -0.78 24.98
C THR A 62 -15.04 -2.17 24.58
N GLU A 63 -15.10 -2.50 23.29
CA GLU A 63 -14.71 -3.79 22.76
C GLU A 63 -13.18 -3.95 22.68
N THR A 64 -12.47 -2.95 22.17
CA THR A 64 -11.02 -3.04 21.89
C THR A 64 -10.17 -2.49 23.03
N GLY A 65 -10.73 -1.64 23.88
CA GLY A 65 -9.98 -0.90 24.89
C GLY A 65 -9.10 0.23 24.32
N TRP A 66 -9.24 0.57 23.04
CA TRP A 66 -8.45 1.64 22.42
C TRP A 66 -8.80 3.02 23.00
N SER A 67 -7.83 3.93 23.03
CA SER A 67 -8.06 5.29 23.51
C SER A 67 -9.04 6.07 22.63
N GLU A 68 -9.64 7.10 23.22
CA GLU A 68 -10.50 8.04 22.49
C GLU A 68 -9.73 8.72 21.36
N SER A 69 -8.44 9.00 21.56
CA SER A 69 -7.56 9.56 20.53
C SER A 69 -7.57 8.73 19.25
N ILE A 70 -7.40 7.40 19.36
CA ILE A 70 -7.47 6.48 18.22
C ILE A 70 -8.88 6.43 17.64
N VAL A 71 -9.86 6.10 18.48
CA VAL A 71 -11.23 5.83 18.07
C VAL A 71 -11.87 7.06 17.42
N ASP A 72 -11.56 8.26 17.88
CA ASP A 72 -12.11 9.49 17.33
C ASP A 72 -11.58 9.82 15.94
N ASN A 73 -10.37 9.39 15.63
CA ASN A 73 -9.73 9.62 14.33
C ASN A 73 -10.08 8.56 13.28
N ILE A 74 -10.58 7.39 13.68
CA ILE A 74 -11.10 6.38 12.76
C ILE A 74 -12.38 6.89 12.10
N ARG A 75 -12.45 6.80 10.77
CA ARG A 75 -13.56 7.40 10.00
C ARG A 75 -14.71 6.44 9.71
N TRP A 76 -14.42 5.16 9.49
CA TRP A 76 -15.44 4.18 9.09
C TRP A 76 -15.18 2.79 9.69
N LYS A 77 -16.23 1.97 9.74
CA LYS A 77 -16.22 0.65 10.41
C LYS A 77 -15.16 -0.27 9.82
N GLU A 78 -14.96 -0.20 8.51
CA GLU A 78 -14.04 -1.04 7.78
C GLU A 78 -12.56 -0.69 8.10
N GLU A 79 -12.24 0.56 8.42
CA GLU A 79 -10.90 0.97 8.88
C GLU A 79 -10.61 0.38 10.27
N ALA A 80 -11.58 0.47 11.20
CA ALA A 80 -11.45 -0.17 12.51
C ALA A 80 -11.25 -1.68 12.37
N ALA A 81 -12.01 -2.33 11.47
CA ALA A 81 -11.92 -3.76 11.23
C ALA A 81 -10.54 -4.18 10.71
N VAL A 82 -9.89 -3.36 9.87
CA VAL A 82 -8.51 -3.59 9.46
C VAL A 82 -7.61 -3.65 10.69
N TYR A 83 -7.59 -2.62 11.54
CA TYR A 83 -6.73 -2.60 12.73
C TYR A 83 -7.02 -3.72 13.72
N LYS A 84 -8.28 -4.13 13.89
CA LYS A 84 -8.67 -5.28 14.75
C LYS A 84 -8.10 -6.61 14.24
N GLY A 85 -7.88 -6.74 12.94
CA GLY A 85 -7.30 -7.93 12.32
C GLY A 85 -5.77 -7.97 12.33
N LEU A 86 -5.11 -6.91 12.82
CA LEU A 86 -3.65 -6.80 12.84
C LEU A 86 -3.07 -7.15 14.20
N ASN A 87 -1.81 -7.59 14.21
CA ASN A 87 -1.03 -7.82 15.42
C ASN A 87 -0.45 -6.49 15.95
N VAL A 88 -1.33 -5.56 16.31
CA VAL A 88 -0.95 -4.23 16.81
C VAL A 88 -1.41 -4.00 18.25
N ILE A 89 -0.62 -3.24 18.99
CA ILE A 89 -0.95 -2.72 20.31
C ILE A 89 -0.92 -1.20 20.31
N GLU A 90 -1.78 -0.58 21.09
CA GLU A 90 -1.73 0.86 21.29
C GLU A 90 -0.59 1.22 22.26
N LYS A 91 0.25 2.19 21.85
CA LYS A 91 1.27 2.83 22.68
C LYS A 91 1.24 4.34 22.49
N ASP A 92 1.70 5.07 23.51
CA ASP A 92 2.03 6.48 23.38
C ASP A 92 3.48 6.65 22.92
N VAL A 93 3.67 7.39 21.83
CA VAL A 93 4.99 7.78 21.33
C VAL A 93 5.06 9.29 21.30
N ASN A 94 5.73 9.87 22.31
CA ASN A 94 5.92 11.32 22.46
C ASN A 94 4.59 12.12 22.56
N GLY A 95 3.61 11.60 23.31
CA GLY A 95 2.31 12.24 23.48
C GLY A 95 1.34 12.02 22.30
N ARG A 96 1.68 11.12 21.37
CA ARG A 96 0.86 10.73 20.23
C ARG A 96 0.56 9.24 20.30
N ALA A 97 -0.73 8.89 20.28
CA ALA A 97 -1.15 7.50 20.24
C ALA A 97 -0.71 6.83 18.93
N CYS A 98 -0.23 5.59 19.02
CA CYS A 98 0.25 4.83 17.90
C CYS A 98 -0.05 3.33 18.04
N PHE A 99 -0.52 2.71 16.95
CA PHE A 99 -0.57 1.26 16.82
C PHE A 99 0.79 0.71 16.40
N GLN A 100 1.48 0.07 17.34
CA GLN A 100 2.76 -0.60 17.14
C GLN A 100 2.56 -2.09 16.86
N ARG A 101 3.26 -2.63 15.87
CA ARG A 101 3.28 -4.08 15.64
C ARG A 101 4.10 -4.78 16.72
N ILE A 102 3.61 -5.96 17.11
CA ILE A 102 4.25 -6.83 18.11
C ILE A 102 4.99 -8.02 17.49
N ASP A 103 4.84 -8.24 16.19
CA ASP A 103 5.36 -9.38 15.43
C ASP A 103 6.54 -9.01 14.49
N ILE A 104 7.18 -7.86 14.73
CA ILE A 104 8.41 -7.48 14.04
C ILE A 104 9.57 -8.31 14.60
N ASP A 105 10.23 -9.09 13.73
CA ASP A 105 11.51 -9.74 14.08
C ASP A 105 12.66 -8.73 13.96
N TYR A 106 13.25 -8.38 15.10
CA TYR A 106 14.33 -7.40 15.19
C TYR A 106 15.69 -7.91 14.69
N LYS A 107 15.84 -9.23 14.47
CA LYS A 107 17.09 -9.86 14.05
C LYS A 107 17.20 -10.02 12.54
N ILE A 108 16.10 -9.85 11.79
CA ILE A 108 16.13 -9.84 10.32
C ILE A 108 17.10 -8.76 9.85
N THR A 109 17.98 -9.13 8.93
CA THR A 109 18.96 -8.22 8.33
C THR A 109 18.53 -7.74 6.95
N ASP A 110 18.87 -6.50 6.62
CA ASP A 110 18.76 -6.00 5.25
C ASP A 110 19.89 -6.49 4.34
N GLU A 111 19.84 -6.07 3.06
CA GLU A 111 20.86 -6.38 2.05
C GLU A 111 22.28 -5.90 2.40
N PHE A 112 22.41 -4.98 3.36
CA PHE A 112 23.69 -4.44 3.85
C PHE A 112 24.14 -5.10 5.16
N GLY A 113 23.43 -6.12 5.65
CA GLY A 113 23.74 -6.83 6.88
C GLY A 113 23.30 -6.13 8.16
N LYS A 114 22.47 -5.09 8.08
CA LYS A 114 21.95 -4.40 9.27
C LYS A 114 20.66 -5.03 9.74
N THR A 115 20.60 -5.35 11.02
CA THR A 115 19.39 -5.86 11.67
C THR A 115 18.28 -4.81 11.69
N ASN A 116 17.03 -5.25 11.80
CA ASN A 116 15.88 -4.37 12.00
C ASN A 116 16.05 -3.43 13.20
N LYS A 117 16.66 -3.92 14.29
CA LYS A 117 17.01 -3.07 15.44
C LYS A 117 17.95 -1.94 15.05
N GLU A 118 19.05 -2.24 14.36
CA GLU A 118 20.01 -1.22 13.91
C GLU A 118 19.39 -0.25 12.91
N ARG A 119 18.56 -0.74 11.99
CA ARG A 119 17.80 0.10 11.05
C ARG A 119 16.93 1.12 11.80
N MET A 120 16.19 0.66 12.80
CA MET A 120 15.34 1.53 13.63
C MET A 120 16.17 2.58 14.37
N LEU A 121 17.30 2.19 14.98
CA LEU A 121 18.24 3.14 15.63
C LEU A 121 18.83 4.18 14.65
N GLU A 122 18.93 3.86 13.36
CA GLU A 122 19.29 4.82 12.31
C GLU A 122 18.11 5.70 11.83
N GLY A 123 16.90 5.46 12.32
CA GLY A 123 15.65 6.11 11.90
C GLY A 123 15.07 5.54 10.61
N LYS A 124 15.43 4.31 10.26
CA LYS A 124 14.85 3.58 9.13
C LYS A 124 13.80 2.60 9.64
N ALA A 125 12.75 2.41 8.84
CA ALA A 125 11.75 1.40 9.14
C ALA A 125 12.37 -0.01 9.15
N PRO A 126 11.91 -0.88 10.07
CA PRO A 126 12.23 -2.30 10.03
C PRO A 126 11.62 -2.92 8.77
N LEU A 127 12.19 -4.05 8.35
CA LEU A 127 11.75 -4.85 7.22
C LEU A 127 10.87 -6.00 7.71
N MET A 128 9.74 -6.17 7.05
CA MET A 128 8.88 -7.34 7.19
C MET A 128 8.61 -7.86 5.78
N ASP A 129 8.82 -9.17 5.56
CA ASP A 129 8.71 -9.79 4.24
C ASP A 129 9.55 -9.10 3.14
N GLY A 130 10.73 -8.60 3.53
CA GLY A 130 11.65 -7.88 2.65
C GLY A 130 11.21 -6.44 2.29
N LYS A 131 10.08 -5.95 2.81
CA LYS A 131 9.59 -4.59 2.56
C LYS A 131 9.61 -3.75 3.85
N PRO A 132 9.89 -2.44 3.77
CA PRO A 132 9.80 -1.56 4.94
C PRO A 132 8.38 -1.50 5.50
N VAL A 133 8.25 -1.57 6.82
CA VAL A 133 7.00 -1.25 7.52
C VAL A 133 6.69 0.22 7.31
N GLU A 134 5.43 0.52 6.98
CA GLU A 134 4.95 1.85 6.66
C GLU A 134 4.20 2.46 7.86
N LEU A 135 4.45 3.75 8.12
CA LEU A 135 3.68 4.53 9.10
C LEU A 135 2.50 5.18 8.40
N HIS A 136 1.31 4.78 8.79
CA HIS A 136 0.03 5.28 8.32
C HIS A 136 -0.56 6.29 9.31
N HIS A 137 -1.22 7.34 8.83
CA HIS A 137 -1.98 8.26 9.69
C HIS A 137 -3.41 7.78 9.80
N ILE A 138 -3.89 7.57 11.03
CA ILE A 138 -5.29 7.29 11.30
C ILE A 138 -6.04 8.62 11.22
N GLY A 139 -6.71 8.90 10.11
CA GLY A 139 -7.34 10.20 9.84
C GLY A 139 -6.57 11.08 8.86
N GLN A 140 -6.71 12.39 8.93
CA GLN A 140 -6.15 13.35 7.94
C GLN A 140 -5.31 14.48 8.53
N LYS A 141 -5.28 14.62 9.86
CA LYS A 141 -4.56 15.72 10.50
C LYS A 141 -3.10 15.35 10.73
N GLN A 142 -2.24 16.37 10.81
CA GLN A 142 -0.81 16.20 11.09
C GLN A 142 -0.57 15.55 12.47
N ASP A 143 -1.43 15.83 13.46
CA ASP A 143 -1.35 15.36 14.85
C ASP A 143 -2.16 14.08 15.11
N SER A 144 -2.85 13.55 14.09
CA SER A 144 -3.66 12.34 14.19
C SER A 144 -2.84 11.10 14.59
N PRO A 145 -3.37 10.10 15.29
CA PRO A 145 -2.61 8.90 15.65
C PRO A 145 -1.96 8.18 14.46
N LEU A 146 -0.94 7.37 14.74
CA LEU A 146 -0.21 6.61 13.72
C LEU A 146 -0.49 5.10 13.82
N ALA A 147 -0.32 4.37 12.72
CA ALA A 147 -0.35 2.91 12.71
C ALA A 147 0.81 2.33 11.90
N GLU A 148 1.46 1.32 12.45
CA GLU A 148 2.46 0.51 11.75
C GLU A 148 1.76 -0.56 10.91
N LEU A 149 1.91 -0.47 9.58
CA LEU A 149 1.33 -1.40 8.62
C LEU A 149 2.44 -1.99 7.75
N THR A 150 2.32 -3.26 7.38
CA THR A 150 3.14 -3.77 6.27
C THR A 150 2.74 -3.08 4.98
N HIS A 151 3.66 -3.11 4.01
CA HIS A 151 3.38 -2.60 2.68
C HIS A 151 2.13 -3.28 2.07
N ASP A 152 2.00 -4.60 2.21
CA ASP A 152 0.89 -5.34 1.62
C ASP A 152 -0.44 -5.07 2.33
N GLU A 153 -0.46 -4.90 3.66
CA GLU A 153 -1.67 -4.47 4.38
C GLU A 153 -2.08 -3.05 4.01
N HIS A 154 -1.13 -2.12 3.89
CA HIS A 154 -1.44 -0.74 3.57
C HIS A 154 -1.92 -0.59 2.12
N LYS A 155 -1.30 -1.31 1.17
CA LYS A 155 -1.71 -1.28 -0.24
C LYS A 155 -2.96 -2.10 -0.50
N GLY A 156 -3.06 -3.29 0.08
CA GLY A 156 -4.24 -4.16 -0.04
C GLY A 156 -5.49 -3.51 0.53
N ASN A 157 -5.36 -2.81 1.66
CA ASN A 157 -6.47 -2.10 2.29
C ASN A 157 -6.51 -0.60 1.94
N TYR A 158 -5.81 -0.16 0.89
CA TYR A 158 -5.68 1.27 0.58
C TYR A 158 -7.03 2.00 0.54
N ARG A 159 -8.02 1.39 -0.12
CA ARG A 159 -9.38 1.96 -0.22
C ARG A 159 -10.08 2.02 1.13
N LEU A 160 -9.79 1.10 2.06
CA LEU A 160 -10.36 1.06 3.41
C LEU A 160 -9.57 1.89 4.42
N LEU A 161 -8.40 2.41 4.07
CA LEU A 161 -7.58 3.25 4.97
C LEU A 161 -7.59 4.72 4.52
N HIS A 162 -7.74 4.97 3.22
CA HIS A 162 -7.74 6.30 2.62
C HIS A 162 -9.08 6.67 2.00
N GLU A 163 -9.39 7.95 1.97
CA GLU A 163 -10.48 8.47 1.15
C GLU A 163 -10.13 8.42 -0.34
N VAL A 164 -11.14 8.13 -1.16
CA VAL A 164 -11.03 8.05 -2.62
C VAL A 164 -12.21 8.81 -3.22
N PRO A 165 -11.99 9.89 -4.00
CA PRO A 165 -10.70 10.44 -4.40
C PRO A 165 -9.90 10.99 -3.21
N PRO A 166 -8.55 10.94 -3.26
CA PRO A 166 -7.73 11.46 -2.18
C PRO A 166 -7.95 12.95 -2.02
N GLN A 167 -8.30 13.37 -0.80
CA GLN A 167 -8.35 14.79 -0.46
C GLN A 167 -6.94 15.39 -0.42
N THR A 168 -6.84 16.73 -0.51
CA THR A 168 -5.58 17.43 -0.28
C THR A 168 -5.07 17.11 1.12
N SER A 169 -3.97 16.35 1.19
CA SER A 169 -3.34 16.00 2.44
C SER A 169 -2.96 17.27 3.20
N GLN A 170 -3.41 17.38 4.45
CA GLN A 170 -3.02 18.47 5.35
C GLN A 170 -1.63 18.23 5.98
N ILE A 171 -0.92 17.21 5.51
CA ILE A 171 0.34 16.73 6.08
C ILE A 171 1.51 17.31 5.29
N ASP A 172 2.43 17.97 5.99
CA ASP A 172 3.71 18.36 5.40
C ASP A 172 4.57 17.11 5.23
N ARG A 173 4.75 16.66 3.99
CA ARG A 173 5.50 15.45 3.65
C ARG A 173 6.96 15.50 4.11
N SER A 174 7.57 16.68 4.10
CA SER A 174 8.96 16.87 4.51
C SER A 174 9.10 16.80 6.03
N ALA A 175 8.15 17.40 6.75
CA ALA A 175 8.06 17.29 8.21
C ALA A 175 7.76 15.85 8.62
N PHE A 176 6.84 15.17 7.92
CA PHE A 176 6.50 13.78 8.20
C PHE A 176 7.68 12.84 7.93
N ALA A 177 8.51 13.09 6.92
CA ALA A 177 9.72 12.28 6.71
C ALA A 177 10.67 12.35 7.92
N LYS A 178 10.84 13.53 8.53
CA LYS A 178 11.63 13.70 9.76
C LYS A 178 10.96 13.04 10.96
N GLU A 179 9.65 13.20 11.08
CA GLU A 179 8.87 12.57 12.14
C GLU A 179 8.98 11.05 12.10
N LYS A 180 8.81 10.43 10.92
CA LYS A 180 9.00 8.98 10.74
C LYS A 180 10.39 8.54 11.17
N ALA A 181 11.43 9.29 10.79
CA ALA A 181 12.79 8.94 11.17
C ALA A 181 12.98 8.98 12.69
N ASN A 182 12.43 10.00 13.36
CA ASN A 182 12.50 10.10 14.82
C ASN A 182 11.67 9.01 15.51
N TYR A 183 10.47 8.73 15.00
CA TYR A 183 9.62 7.65 15.48
C TYR A 183 10.37 6.31 15.49
N TRP A 184 11.00 5.95 14.37
CA TRP A 184 11.72 4.67 14.29
C TRP A 184 12.94 4.63 15.21
N LYS A 185 13.63 5.75 15.42
CA LYS A 185 14.72 5.83 16.41
C LYS A 185 14.23 5.54 17.81
N MET A 186 13.16 6.23 18.23
CA MET A 186 12.55 6.02 19.54
C MET A 186 12.07 4.58 19.69
N ARG A 187 11.45 4.01 18.65
CA ARG A 187 11.03 2.61 18.65
C ARG A 187 12.22 1.66 18.84
N GLY A 188 13.33 1.92 18.15
CA GLY A 188 14.57 1.14 18.28
C GLY A 188 15.24 1.25 19.65
N GLU A 189 15.11 2.39 20.33
CA GLU A 189 15.63 2.63 21.70
C GLU A 189 14.78 1.95 22.78
N GLU A 190 13.49 1.72 22.53
CA GLU A 190 12.56 1.07 23.46
C GLU A 190 12.74 -0.47 23.52
N ILE A 191 13.36 -1.05 22.48
CA ILE A 191 13.55 -2.51 22.29
C ILE A 191 14.88 -2.97 22.87
#